data_AF-F7QFF3-F1
#
_entry.id   AF-F7QFF3-F1
#
_cell.length_a   1.000
_cell.length_b   1.000
_cell.length_c   1.000
_cell.angle_alpha   90.00
_cell.angle_beta   90.00
_cell.angle_gamma   90.00
#
_symmetry.space_group_name_H-M   'P 1'
#
loop_
_entity.id
_entity.type
_entity.pdbx_description
1 polymer ?
#
loop_
_entity_poly.entity_id
_entity_poly.type
_entity_poly.pdbx_seq_one_letter_code
_entity_poly.pdbx_strand_id
1 'polypeptide(L)'
;MTKMNESTSASRIVTLVAVSVLSGFLGACGGGGFGGFSGFGGGQPAVQEPAVAPEIPATIRADEIVGRWGLASFHKPEDRARTEAAARGQCKNPYVIGQGATGGVIMHLPDEATPQELRLKGSQSGKNYIGPAGPVGGEKDREIVSFDGRVLMTRFIDKDAASRYGTMVYVRCAPRA
;
A
#
# COMPACT_ATOMS: atom_id res chain seq x y z
N MET A 1 25.95 -14.45 55.71
CA MET A 1 25.31 -13.11 55.66
C MET A 1 25.52 -12.58 54.24
N THR A 2 24.55 -12.27 53.39
CA THR A 2 23.09 -12.16 53.49
C THR A 2 22.56 -12.05 52.04
N LYS A 3 21.55 -12.89 51.75
CA LYS A 3 20.41 -12.77 50.82
C LYS A 3 20.56 -12.44 49.32
N MET A 4 19.91 -13.35 48.58
CA MET A 4 19.16 -13.22 47.32
C MET A 4 18.36 -11.91 47.20
N ASN A 5 18.17 -11.43 45.96
CA ASN A 5 17.02 -10.62 45.50
C ASN A 5 16.83 -10.98 44.01
N GLU A 6 16.00 -11.98 43.67
CA GLU A 6 14.56 -11.90 43.38
C GLU A 6 14.18 -11.05 42.15
N SER A 7 13.72 -11.78 41.14
CA SER A 7 13.03 -11.34 39.94
C SER A 7 11.56 -11.06 40.28
N THR A 8 11.07 -9.87 39.95
CA THR A 8 9.62 -9.60 39.95
C THR A 8 9.25 -8.81 38.70
N SER A 9 8.89 -9.52 37.63
CA SER A 9 8.07 -9.02 36.54
C SER A 9 6.74 -9.77 36.59
N ALA A 10 5.68 -9.11 37.04
CA ALA A 10 4.29 -9.40 36.67
C ALA A 10 3.35 -8.54 37.52
N SER A 11 2.72 -7.54 36.93
CA SER A 11 1.29 -7.33 37.14
C SER A 11 0.72 -6.26 36.22
N ARG A 12 -0.56 -6.45 35.88
CA ARG A 12 -1.55 -5.50 35.35
C ARG A 12 -1.65 -5.38 33.83
N ILE A 13 -2.36 -6.33 33.24
CA ILE A 13 -3.26 -6.01 32.13
C ILE A 13 -4.67 -6.45 32.53
N VAL A 14 -5.51 -5.44 32.72
CA VAL A 14 -6.94 -5.50 33.01
C VAL A 14 -7.66 -5.86 31.71
N THR A 15 -8.27 -7.04 31.65
CA THR A 15 -9.12 -7.44 30.54
C THR A 15 -10.58 -7.20 30.91
N LEU A 16 -11.16 -6.11 30.38
CA LEU A 16 -12.60 -5.85 30.41
C LEU A 16 -13.28 -6.68 29.31
N VAL A 17 -14.13 -7.62 29.72
CA VAL A 17 -14.98 -8.44 28.86
C VAL A 17 -16.34 -7.75 28.73
N ALA A 18 -16.68 -7.27 27.53
CA ALA A 18 -18.02 -6.77 27.22
C ALA A 18 -18.85 -7.91 26.60
N VAL A 19 -19.85 -8.37 27.35
CA VAL A 19 -20.89 -9.32 26.93
C VAL A 19 -22.05 -8.52 26.36
N SER A 20 -22.48 -8.81 25.13
CA SER A 20 -23.71 -8.26 24.54
C SER A 20 -24.66 -9.41 24.21
N VAL A 21 -25.83 -9.36 24.86
CA VAL A 21 -26.84 -10.41 24.94
C VAL A 21 -28.14 -9.93 24.29
N LEU A 22 -28.66 -10.78 23.40
CA LEU A 22 -30.06 -11.05 23.01
C LEU A 22 -30.97 -9.94 22.39
N SER A 23 -31.35 -10.23 21.14
CA SER A 23 -32.71 -10.55 20.63
C SER A 23 -33.90 -9.59 20.74
N GLY A 24 -34.62 -9.41 19.60
CA GLY A 24 -36.09 -9.36 19.62
C GLY A 24 -36.85 -8.70 18.45
N PHE A 25 -37.72 -9.49 17.80
CA PHE A 25 -39.03 -9.19 17.16
C PHE A 25 -39.07 -8.44 15.80
N LEU A 26 -39.52 -9.03 14.67
CA LEU A 26 -40.85 -9.52 14.21
C LEU A 26 -41.87 -8.44 13.80
N GLY A 27 -42.32 -8.51 12.53
CA GLY A 27 -43.50 -7.82 11.96
C GLY A 27 -43.21 -7.27 10.56
N ALA A 28 -44.03 -7.38 9.51
CA ALA A 28 -45.37 -7.91 9.33
C ALA A 28 -45.61 -8.22 7.84
N CYS A 29 -46.52 -9.16 7.59
CA CYS A 29 -47.05 -9.53 6.28
C CYS A 29 -48.14 -8.52 5.86
N GLY A 30 -48.26 -8.21 4.57
CA GLY A 30 -49.35 -7.40 4.02
C GLY A 30 -49.45 -7.57 2.50
N GLY A 31 -50.34 -8.45 2.05
CA GLY A 31 -50.68 -8.61 0.65
C GLY A 31 -51.89 -7.76 0.23
N GLY A 32 -52.04 -7.57 -1.08
CA GLY A 32 -53.30 -7.22 -1.75
C GLY A 32 -53.28 -5.91 -2.52
N GLY A 33 -53.58 -5.96 -3.83
CA GLY A 33 -53.97 -4.76 -4.59
C GLY A 33 -53.69 -4.83 -6.09
N PHE A 34 -54.76 -5.01 -6.86
CA PHE A 34 -54.85 -5.22 -8.31
C PHE A 34 -54.98 -3.88 -9.08
N GLY A 35 -54.58 -3.86 -10.36
CA GLY A 35 -54.88 -2.78 -11.35
C GLY A 35 -53.85 -1.65 -11.36
N GLY A 36 -53.35 -1.12 -12.47
CA GLY A 36 -53.82 -1.07 -13.85
C GLY A 36 -53.56 0.36 -14.36
N PHE A 37 -53.07 0.47 -15.60
CA PHE A 37 -53.07 1.67 -16.46
C PHE A 37 -51.92 2.70 -16.37
N SER A 38 -51.00 2.57 -17.34
CA SER A 38 -50.31 3.59 -18.15
C SER A 38 -49.76 4.90 -17.55
N GLY A 39 -48.46 5.11 -17.84
CA GLY A 39 -47.96 6.36 -18.43
C GLY A 39 -47.67 7.51 -17.47
N PHE A 40 -46.39 7.85 -17.30
CA PHE A 40 -45.77 9.05 -17.87
C PHE A 40 -44.30 9.12 -17.45
N GLY A 41 -43.46 9.63 -18.34
CA GLY A 41 -42.01 9.68 -18.17
C GLY A 41 -41.54 10.50 -16.96
N GLY A 42 -40.50 9.97 -16.33
CA GLY A 42 -39.68 10.67 -15.35
C GLY A 42 -38.33 9.99 -15.32
N GLY A 43 -37.52 10.22 -16.36
CA GLY A 43 -36.15 9.71 -16.43
C GLY A 43 -35.34 10.28 -15.28
N GLN A 44 -34.99 9.44 -14.31
CA GLN A 44 -33.92 9.76 -13.36
C GLN A 44 -32.62 9.92 -14.18
N PRO A 45 -31.86 11.01 -14.01
CA PRO A 45 -30.51 11.05 -14.52
C PRO A 45 -29.72 9.97 -13.78
N ALA A 46 -29.44 8.86 -14.46
CA ALA A 46 -28.45 7.91 -14.01
C ALA A 46 -27.13 8.69 -13.92
N VAL A 47 -26.68 8.93 -12.69
CA VAL A 47 -25.31 9.38 -12.42
C VAL A 47 -24.42 8.29 -13.01
N GLN A 48 -23.84 8.56 -14.17
CA GLN A 48 -22.88 7.68 -14.80
C GLN A 48 -21.66 7.66 -13.89
N GLU A 49 -21.50 6.56 -13.16
CA GLU A 49 -20.25 6.22 -12.47
C GLU A 49 -19.11 6.43 -13.49
N PRO A 50 -18.09 7.25 -13.19
CA PRO A 50 -17.00 7.49 -14.13
C PRO A 50 -16.40 6.15 -14.52
N ALA A 51 -16.44 5.82 -15.81
CA ALA A 51 -15.80 4.62 -16.31
C ALA A 51 -14.33 4.64 -15.88
N VAL A 52 -13.93 3.67 -15.05
CA VAL A 52 -12.55 3.51 -14.61
C VAL A 52 -11.70 3.38 -15.87
N ALA A 53 -10.83 4.37 -16.10
CA ALA A 53 -9.95 4.37 -17.26
C ALA A 53 -9.17 3.05 -17.30
N PRO A 54 -9.03 2.41 -18.48
CA PRO A 54 -8.38 1.10 -18.59
C PRO A 54 -6.96 1.15 -18.01
N GLU A 55 -6.62 0.17 -17.17
CA GLU A 55 -5.29 0.05 -16.57
C GLU A 55 -4.24 -0.20 -17.66
N ILE A 56 -3.31 0.74 -17.83
CA ILE A 56 -2.18 0.58 -18.74
C ILE A 56 -1.12 -0.26 -18.01
N PRO A 57 -0.62 -1.35 -18.62
CA PRO A 57 0.41 -2.15 -17.99
C PRO A 57 1.70 -1.34 -17.82
N ALA A 58 2.37 -1.53 -16.69
CA ALA A 58 3.70 -0.99 -16.49
C ALA A 58 4.70 -1.61 -17.48
N THR A 59 5.69 -0.81 -17.88
CA THR A 59 6.84 -1.31 -18.64
C THR A 59 7.83 -2.05 -17.74
N ILE A 60 7.86 -1.70 -16.45
CA ILE A 60 8.60 -2.42 -15.42
C ILE A 60 7.70 -3.51 -14.84
N ARG A 61 8.14 -4.76 -14.97
CA ARG A 61 7.43 -5.92 -14.44
C ARG A 61 7.55 -6.01 -12.92
N ALA A 62 6.55 -6.61 -12.27
CA ALA A 62 6.61 -6.87 -10.84
C ALA A 62 7.82 -7.74 -10.45
N ASP A 63 8.11 -8.79 -11.22
CA ASP A 63 9.22 -9.72 -10.97
C ASP A 63 10.61 -9.06 -11.05
N GLU A 64 10.75 -7.99 -11.83
CA GLU A 64 12.02 -7.25 -11.94
C GLU A 64 12.41 -6.49 -10.66
N ILE A 65 11.43 -6.15 -9.81
CA ILE A 65 11.68 -5.41 -8.56
C ILE A 65 11.57 -6.28 -7.30
N VAL A 66 11.08 -7.52 -7.43
CA VAL A 66 11.07 -8.51 -6.33
C VAL A 66 12.49 -8.81 -5.87
N GLY A 67 12.71 -8.78 -4.55
CA GLY A 67 13.95 -9.24 -3.91
C GLY A 67 14.38 -8.40 -2.72
N ARG A 68 15.68 -8.49 -2.39
CA ARG A 68 16.30 -7.85 -1.21
C ARG A 68 16.95 -6.53 -1.60
N TRP A 69 16.64 -5.49 -0.84
CA TRP A 69 17.06 -4.13 -1.13
C TRP A 69 17.63 -3.45 0.12
N GLY A 70 18.74 -2.75 -0.06
CA GLY A 70 19.18 -1.73 0.87
C GLY A 70 18.35 -0.46 0.65
N LEU A 71 17.84 0.16 1.70
CA LEU A 71 16.89 1.27 1.62
C LEU A 71 17.44 2.51 2.30
N ALA A 72 17.34 3.65 1.63
CA ALA A 72 17.56 4.98 2.21
C ALA A 72 16.72 6.02 1.45
N SER A 73 16.83 7.30 1.81
CA SER A 73 16.17 8.38 1.08
C SER A 73 16.96 9.69 1.09
N PHE A 74 16.62 10.59 0.18
CA PHE A 74 17.15 11.95 0.13
C PHE A 74 16.11 12.96 -0.37
N HIS A 75 16.28 14.23 0.01
CA HIS A 75 15.45 15.33 -0.52
C HIS A 75 16.15 16.13 -1.61
N LYS A 76 17.47 16.31 -1.47
CA LYS A 76 18.30 17.11 -2.37
C LYS A 76 18.97 16.21 -3.42
N PRO A 77 18.80 16.45 -4.73
CA PRO A 77 19.40 15.60 -5.77
C PRO A 77 20.92 15.41 -5.65
N GLU A 78 21.63 16.40 -5.10
CA GLU A 78 23.07 16.38 -4.88
C GLU A 78 23.50 15.29 -3.88
N ASP A 79 22.60 14.86 -3.00
CA ASP A 79 22.86 13.83 -1.99
C ASP A 79 22.70 12.39 -2.53
N ARG A 80 22.23 12.23 -3.78
CA ARG A 80 21.88 10.92 -4.37
C ARG A 80 23.00 9.89 -4.22
N ALA A 81 24.22 10.21 -4.64
CA ALA A 81 25.34 9.27 -4.63
C ALA A 81 25.71 8.80 -3.21
N ARG A 82 25.68 9.73 -2.24
CA ARG A 82 25.91 9.40 -0.82
C ARG A 82 24.80 8.48 -0.30
N THR A 83 23.54 8.77 -0.62
CA THR A 83 22.39 7.98 -0.19
C THR A 83 22.38 6.58 -0.80
N GLU A 84 22.77 6.41 -2.06
CA GLU A 84 22.94 5.08 -2.67
C GLU A 84 23.99 4.25 -1.94
N ALA A 85 25.11 4.85 -1.53
CA ALA A 85 26.14 4.17 -0.74
C ALA A 85 25.60 3.78 0.66
N ALA A 86 24.85 4.67 1.30
CA ALA A 86 24.21 4.39 2.59
C ALA A 86 23.17 3.27 2.48
N ALA A 87 22.32 3.29 1.45
CA ALA A 87 21.35 2.24 1.15
C ALA A 87 22.05 0.90 1.00
N ARG A 88 23.15 0.82 0.23
CA ARG A 88 23.96 -0.40 0.11
C ARG A 88 24.47 -0.91 1.46
N GLY A 89 24.86 -0.01 2.36
CA GLY A 89 25.26 -0.34 3.73
C GLY A 89 24.15 -1.01 4.57
N GLN A 90 22.88 -0.76 4.24
CA GLN A 90 21.72 -1.37 4.92
C GLN A 90 21.44 -2.82 4.51
N CYS A 91 22.18 -3.38 3.56
CA CYS A 91 21.95 -4.76 3.10
C CYS A 91 22.14 -5.86 4.16
N LYS A 92 22.67 -5.52 5.34
CA LYS A 92 22.70 -6.43 6.52
C LYS A 92 21.29 -6.67 7.10
N ASN A 93 20.40 -5.68 7.00
CA ASN A 93 18.99 -5.78 7.36
C ASN A 93 18.12 -5.22 6.21
N PRO A 94 17.98 -5.97 5.10
CA PRO A 94 17.40 -5.44 3.88
C PRO A 94 15.88 -5.30 3.97
N TYR A 95 15.36 -4.30 3.26
CA TYR A 95 13.96 -4.24 2.89
C TYR A 95 13.65 -5.29 1.82
N VAL A 96 12.64 -6.12 2.05
CA VAL A 96 12.25 -7.19 1.12
C VAL A 96 11.00 -6.77 0.35
N ILE A 97 11.12 -6.67 -0.97
CA ILE A 97 9.98 -6.56 -1.87
C ILE A 97 9.59 -7.99 -2.24
N GLY A 98 8.46 -8.46 -1.71
CA GLY A 98 7.96 -9.80 -1.96
C GLY A 98 7.17 -9.90 -3.26
N GLN A 99 7.00 -11.12 -3.78
CA GLN A 99 6.06 -11.38 -4.87
C GLN A 99 4.63 -11.46 -4.32
N GLY A 100 3.71 -10.73 -4.94
CA GLY A 100 2.29 -10.79 -4.62
C GLY A 100 1.59 -12.01 -5.22
N ALA A 101 0.48 -12.44 -4.61
CA ALA A 101 -0.27 -13.60 -5.06
C ALA A 101 -1.01 -13.36 -6.39
N THR A 102 -1.31 -12.10 -6.70
CA THR A 102 -2.03 -11.70 -7.92
C THR A 102 -1.10 -11.17 -9.02
N GLY A 103 0.22 -11.32 -8.83
CA GLY A 103 1.24 -10.77 -9.74
C GLY A 103 1.66 -9.33 -9.43
N GLY A 104 1.27 -8.80 -8.27
CA GLY A 104 1.81 -7.56 -7.73
C GLY A 104 3.11 -7.76 -6.95
N VAL A 105 3.45 -6.76 -6.13
CA VAL A 105 4.57 -6.79 -5.19
C VAL A 105 4.10 -6.51 -3.77
N ILE A 106 4.67 -7.20 -2.79
CA ILE A 106 4.38 -6.97 -1.38
C ILE A 106 5.30 -5.86 -0.87
N MET A 107 4.71 -4.71 -0.52
CA MET A 107 5.41 -3.52 -0.05
C MET A 107 4.56 -2.73 0.96
N HIS A 108 5.24 -1.92 1.78
CA HIS A 108 4.59 -0.98 2.69
C HIS A 108 4.16 0.27 1.94
N LEU A 109 2.93 0.71 2.19
CA LEU A 109 2.48 2.07 1.91
C LEU A 109 3.19 3.09 2.82
N PRO A 110 3.10 4.40 2.55
CA PRO A 110 3.63 5.38 3.49
C PRO A 110 2.90 5.23 4.84
N ASP A 111 3.66 5.28 5.94
CA ASP A 111 3.17 5.17 7.32
C ASP A 111 2.48 3.85 7.73
N GLU A 112 2.25 2.92 6.80
CA GLU A 112 1.63 1.64 7.10
C GLU A 112 2.65 0.64 7.63
N ALA A 113 2.38 0.08 8.81
CA ALA A 113 3.25 -0.92 9.44
C ALA A 113 3.17 -2.30 8.78
N THR A 114 2.04 -2.60 8.11
CA THR A 114 1.80 -3.89 7.48
C THR A 114 2.04 -3.78 5.97
N PRO A 115 2.89 -4.64 5.38
CA PRO A 115 3.04 -4.66 3.94
C PRO A 115 1.80 -5.26 3.28
N GLN A 116 1.46 -4.76 2.10
CA GLN A 116 0.33 -5.22 1.33
C GLN A 116 0.71 -5.42 -0.14
N GLU A 117 -0.13 -6.11 -0.89
CA GLU A 117 0.08 -6.27 -2.32
C GLU A 117 -0.24 -4.99 -3.08
N LEU A 118 0.75 -4.49 -3.81
CA LEU A 118 0.67 -3.32 -4.68
C LEU A 118 0.84 -3.75 -6.14
N ARG A 119 0.24 -3.00 -7.04
CA ARG A 119 0.33 -3.17 -8.50
C ARG A 119 1.41 -2.28 -9.10
N LEU A 120 2.06 -2.79 -10.13
CA LEU A 120 2.87 -2.02 -11.05
C LEU A 120 1.93 -1.46 -12.13
N LYS A 121 1.91 -0.14 -12.29
CA LYS A 121 0.97 0.55 -13.17
C LYS A 121 1.72 1.45 -14.14
N GLY A 122 1.36 1.43 -15.41
CA GLY A 122 1.89 2.32 -16.44
C GLY A 122 1.00 3.54 -16.66
N SER A 123 1.55 4.61 -17.22
CA SER A 123 0.78 5.77 -17.69
C SER A 123 1.01 6.04 -19.18
N GLN A 124 0.11 6.83 -19.78
CA GLN A 124 0.26 7.31 -21.16
C GLN A 124 1.52 8.16 -21.37
N SER A 125 2.06 8.76 -20.31
CA SER A 125 3.32 9.52 -20.35
C SER A 125 4.57 8.65 -20.27
N GLY A 126 4.43 7.31 -20.24
CA GLY A 126 5.54 6.37 -20.12
C GLY A 126 6.11 6.23 -18.71
N LYS A 127 5.45 6.83 -17.70
CA LYS A 127 5.84 6.70 -16.30
C LYS A 127 5.29 5.40 -15.71
N ASN A 128 5.98 4.89 -14.69
CA ASN A 128 5.54 3.72 -13.94
C ASN A 128 5.26 4.09 -12.48
N TYR A 129 4.31 3.39 -11.87
CA TYR A 129 3.86 3.63 -10.50
C TYR A 129 3.74 2.32 -9.75
N ILE A 130 3.90 2.38 -8.42
CA ILE A 130 3.63 1.29 -7.50
C ILE A 130 2.55 1.77 -6.51
N GLY A 131 1.45 1.05 -6.41
CA GLY A 131 0.38 1.41 -5.48
C GLY A 131 -0.81 0.44 -5.52
N PRO A 132 -1.90 0.73 -4.81
CA PRO A 132 -3.10 -0.10 -4.84
C PRO A 132 -3.66 -0.26 -6.28
N ALA A 133 -4.49 -1.27 -6.48
CA ALA A 133 -5.22 -1.46 -7.74
C ALA A 133 -6.10 -0.24 -8.08
N GLY A 134 -6.33 0.02 -9.37
CA GLY A 134 -6.98 1.22 -9.86
C GLY A 134 -6.04 2.15 -10.64
N PRO A 135 -6.51 3.36 -11.01
CA PRO A 135 -5.79 4.26 -11.90
C PRO A 135 -4.45 4.73 -11.30
N VAL A 136 -3.56 5.20 -12.17
CA VAL A 136 -2.30 5.85 -11.77
C VAL A 136 -2.56 7.24 -11.20
N GLY A 137 -1.68 7.67 -10.30
CA GLY A 137 -1.71 9.02 -9.72
C GLY A 137 -2.60 9.14 -8.49
N GLY A 138 -3.04 8.03 -7.90
CA GLY A 138 -3.69 8.05 -6.59
C GLY A 138 -2.71 8.48 -5.50
N GLU A 139 -3.21 9.05 -4.41
CA GLU A 139 -2.37 9.55 -3.30
C GLU A 139 -1.50 8.44 -2.67
N LYS A 140 -1.98 7.19 -2.69
CA LYS A 140 -1.25 6.01 -2.20
C LYS A 140 -0.22 5.46 -3.19
N ASP A 141 -0.11 6.05 -4.38
CA ASP A 141 0.88 5.66 -5.36
C ASP A 141 2.25 6.28 -5.04
N ARG A 142 3.28 5.60 -5.49
CA ARG A 142 4.61 6.20 -5.71
C ARG A 142 4.98 6.06 -7.17
N GLU A 143 5.51 7.13 -7.76
CA GLU A 143 6.14 7.10 -9.07
C GLU A 143 7.49 6.40 -8.97
N ILE A 144 7.79 5.54 -9.93
CA ILE A 144 9.15 5.06 -10.20
C ILE A 144 9.85 6.14 -11.01
N VAL A 145 10.71 6.89 -10.33
CA VAL A 145 11.48 8.01 -10.92
C VAL A 145 12.56 7.48 -11.85
N SER A 146 13.19 6.36 -11.47
CA SER A 146 14.15 5.65 -12.30
C SER A 146 14.33 4.21 -11.82
N PHE A 147 14.69 3.33 -12.75
CA PHE A 147 15.07 1.96 -12.45
C PHE A 147 16.06 1.45 -13.52
N ASP A 148 17.19 0.90 -13.08
CA ASP A 148 18.24 0.36 -13.97
C ASP A 148 18.52 -1.14 -13.75
N GLY A 149 17.63 -1.84 -13.05
CA GLY A 149 17.83 -3.23 -12.62
C GLY A 149 18.56 -3.39 -11.28
N ARG A 150 19.37 -2.40 -10.87
CA ARG A 150 20.17 -2.44 -9.63
C ARG A 150 19.75 -1.38 -8.61
N VAL A 151 19.37 -0.20 -9.06
CA VAL A 151 18.92 0.93 -8.27
C VAL A 151 17.51 1.28 -8.72
N LEU A 152 16.57 1.23 -7.78
CA LEU A 152 15.19 1.66 -7.96
C LEU A 152 14.99 2.93 -7.15
N MET A 153 14.54 4.01 -7.79
CA MET A 153 14.23 5.27 -7.13
C MET A 153 12.75 5.55 -7.24
N THR A 154 12.10 5.86 -6.12
CA THR A 154 10.66 6.15 -6.11
C THR A 154 10.36 7.43 -5.35
N ARG A 155 9.24 8.07 -5.69
CA ARG A 155 8.71 9.22 -4.96
C ARG A 155 7.21 9.08 -4.78
N PHE A 156 6.71 9.32 -3.56
CA PHE A 156 5.28 9.33 -3.28
C PHE A 156 4.56 10.42 -4.11
N ILE A 157 3.33 10.12 -4.54
CA ILE A 157 2.47 11.08 -5.22
C ILE A 157 1.82 12.02 -4.22
N ASP A 158 1.36 11.50 -3.09
CA ASP A 158 0.95 12.34 -1.97
C ASP A 158 2.08 13.31 -1.56
N LYS A 159 1.73 14.59 -1.46
CA LYS A 159 2.69 15.67 -1.24
C LYS A 159 3.25 15.64 0.17
N ASP A 160 2.45 15.25 1.16
CA ASP A 160 2.89 15.16 2.54
C ASP A 160 3.91 14.03 2.71
N ALA A 161 3.58 12.83 2.23
CA ALA A 161 4.50 11.69 2.20
C ALA A 161 5.77 12.01 1.40
N ALA A 162 5.66 12.67 0.24
CA ALA A 162 6.82 13.10 -0.54
C ALA A 162 7.70 14.10 0.22
N SER A 163 7.10 15.01 1.00
CA SER A 163 7.82 15.97 1.82
C SER A 163 8.51 15.33 3.02
N ARG A 164 7.92 14.29 3.62
CA ARG A 164 8.47 13.60 4.80
C ARG A 164 9.56 12.59 4.46
N TYR A 165 9.38 11.85 3.37
CA TYR A 165 10.27 10.75 3.00
C TYR A 165 11.25 11.08 1.88
N GLY A 166 10.93 12.07 1.04
CA GLY A 166 11.76 12.45 -0.10
C GLY A 166 11.73 11.40 -1.22
N THR A 167 12.84 11.32 -1.95
CA THR A 167 13.04 10.27 -2.95
C THR A 167 13.65 9.06 -2.27
N MET A 168 12.90 7.96 -2.26
CA MET A 168 13.35 6.68 -1.73
C MET A 168 14.32 6.04 -2.73
N VAL A 169 15.39 5.45 -2.21
CA VAL A 169 16.42 4.76 -2.98
C VAL A 169 16.53 3.33 -2.48
N TYR A 170 16.26 2.40 -3.37
CA TYR A 170 16.42 0.97 -3.16
C TYR A 170 17.63 0.51 -3.96
N VAL A 171 18.65 -0.05 -3.32
CA VAL A 171 19.83 -0.64 -3.98
C VAL A 171 19.80 -2.16 -3.81
N ARG A 172 19.87 -2.92 -4.90
CA ARG A 172 19.91 -4.39 -4.86
C ARG A 172 21.00 -4.88 -3.90
N CYS A 173 20.63 -5.73 -2.96
CA CYS A 173 21.60 -6.43 -2.13
C CYS A 173 22.21 -7.61 -2.90
N ALA A 174 23.48 -7.91 -2.61
CA ALA A 174 24.12 -9.10 -3.15
C ALA A 174 23.35 -10.37 -2.72
N PRO A 175 23.34 -11.43 -3.55
CA PRO A 175 22.87 -12.74 -3.14
C PRO A 175 23.57 -13.15 -1.83
N ARG A 176 22.83 -13.76 -0.90
CA ARG A 176 23.44 -14.30 0.31
C ARG A 176 24.36 -15.44 -0.14
N ALA A 177 25.64 -15.37 0.21
CA ALA A 177 26.57 -16.48 0.07
C ALA A 177 26.21 -17.61 1.03
#